data_AF-X0VJ49-F1
#
_entry.id   AF-X0VJ49-F1
#
_cell.length_a   1.000
_cell.length_b   1.000
_cell.length_c   1.000
_cell.angle_alpha   90.00
_cell.angle_beta   90.00
_cell.angle_gamma   90.00
#
_symmetry.space_group_name_H-M   'P 1'
#
loop_
_entity.id
_entity.type
_entity.pdbx_description
1 polymer ?
#
loop_
_entity_poly.entity_id
_entity_poly.type
_entity_poly.pdbx_seq_one_letter_code
_entity_poly.pdbx_strand_id
1 'polypeptide(L)'
;MFDPDAAVEFLIKRFGRNRWTAIVLGSGLSAAVGGIGDPVALPYADIPGMVCGGVEGHPQRLVAGVLAGVPVLCFCGRAHYYEGHSMDAVTLPVRLAAGLGATRIILTNSSGSLRVEIKPGSFLVIRDHLHLMGENPLRGVVGFTPMTGAYDADLRNLALVRAKELGMEVTDGVYIGVSGPSYETAAEAEAYRRLGGDVIGMSTTPEAIVARSLGLKVLGLSAVTNYAAREGEDHDTVLARAE
;
A
#
# COMPACT_ATOMS: atom_id res chain seq x y z
N MET A 1 13.82 -13.48 15.88
CA MET A 1 12.63 -13.90 15.12
C MET A 1 11.52 -12.97 15.57
N PHE A 2 10.97 -12.18 14.65
CA PHE A 2 9.91 -11.24 14.97
C PHE A 2 8.62 -12.02 15.25
N ASP A 3 7.97 -11.77 16.40
CA ASP A 3 6.75 -12.47 16.82
C ASP A 3 5.55 -11.50 16.72
N PRO A 4 4.70 -11.61 15.68
CA PRO A 4 3.51 -10.78 15.54
C PRO A 4 2.42 -11.08 16.57
N ASP A 5 2.46 -12.22 17.27
CA ASP A 5 1.34 -12.72 18.07
C ASP A 5 1.04 -11.81 19.26
N ALA A 6 2.08 -11.34 19.95
CA ALA A 6 1.93 -10.39 21.06
C ALA A 6 1.23 -9.08 20.63
N ALA A 7 1.56 -8.57 19.43
CA ALA A 7 0.95 -7.38 18.87
C ALA A 7 -0.51 -7.64 18.45
N VAL A 8 -0.79 -8.80 17.85
CA VAL A 8 -2.16 -9.23 17.50
C VAL A 8 -3.02 -9.35 18.76
N GLU A 9 -2.54 -10.01 19.82
CA GLU A 9 -3.28 -10.14 21.08
C GLU A 9 -3.57 -8.79 21.73
N PHE A 10 -2.58 -7.90 21.75
CA PHE A 10 -2.74 -6.53 22.24
C PHE A 10 -3.85 -5.79 21.49
N LEU A 11 -3.85 -5.87 20.16
CA LEU A 11 -4.84 -5.24 19.31
C LEU A 11 -6.23 -5.89 19.40
N ILE A 12 -6.32 -7.22 19.58
CA ILE A 12 -7.59 -7.91 19.83
C ILE A 12 -8.22 -7.42 21.15
N LYS A 13 -7.43 -7.18 22.20
CA LYS A 13 -7.95 -6.61 23.45
C LYS A 13 -8.47 -5.18 23.25
N ARG A 14 -7.88 -4.42 22.32
CA ARG A 14 -8.23 -3.02 22.05
C ARG A 14 -9.44 -2.85 21.12
N PHE A 15 -9.52 -3.67 20.07
CA PHE A 15 -10.49 -3.50 18.97
C PHE A 15 -11.40 -4.72 18.76
N GLY A 16 -11.09 -5.87 19.35
CA GLY A 16 -11.76 -7.13 19.07
C GLY A 16 -11.40 -7.72 17.70
N ARG A 17 -11.87 -8.95 17.47
CA ARG A 17 -11.86 -9.55 16.13
C ARG A 17 -13.12 -9.18 15.36
N ASN A 18 -12.98 -8.89 14.07
CA ASN A 18 -14.08 -8.57 13.19
C ASN A 18 -13.73 -8.98 11.75
N ARG A 19 -14.71 -9.00 10.83
CA ARG A 19 -14.47 -9.07 9.39
C ARG A 19 -13.99 -7.72 8.87
N TRP A 20 -12.84 -7.28 9.36
CA TRP A 20 -12.25 -5.99 9.01
C TRP A 20 -11.96 -5.88 7.51
N THR A 21 -12.11 -4.68 6.97
CA THR A 21 -11.42 -4.27 5.74
C THR A 21 -10.23 -3.40 6.14
N ALA A 22 -9.02 -3.87 5.83
CA ALA A 22 -7.81 -3.11 6.12
C ALA A 22 -7.51 -2.10 5.01
N ILE A 23 -6.98 -0.94 5.36
CA ILE A 23 -6.53 0.10 4.43
C ILE A 23 -5.13 0.51 4.87
N VAL A 24 -4.16 0.50 3.97
CA VAL A 24 -2.81 1.04 4.22
C VAL A 24 -2.62 2.28 3.38
N LEU A 25 -2.56 3.42 4.04
CA LEU A 25 -2.42 4.72 3.39
C LEU A 25 -0.96 5.03 3.07
N GLY A 26 -0.68 5.31 1.80
CA GLY A 26 0.58 5.88 1.34
C GLY A 26 0.69 7.40 1.53
N SER A 27 1.79 7.96 1.06
CA SER A 27 2.08 9.40 1.13
C SER A 27 0.94 10.24 0.54
N GLY A 28 0.57 11.32 1.22
CA GLY A 28 -0.49 12.27 0.79
C GLY A 28 -1.94 11.77 0.89
N LEU A 29 -2.19 10.50 1.21
CA LEU A 29 -3.55 9.93 1.22
C LEU A 29 -4.22 9.94 2.60
N SER A 30 -3.59 10.60 3.57
CA SER A 30 -4.02 10.67 4.98
C SER A 30 -5.38 11.35 5.19
N ALA A 31 -5.81 12.20 4.25
CA ALA A 31 -7.14 12.83 4.29
C ALA A 31 -8.30 11.82 4.24
N ALA A 32 -8.08 10.63 3.68
CA ALA A 32 -9.09 9.57 3.59
C ALA A 32 -9.60 9.08 4.97
N VAL A 33 -8.86 9.35 6.04
CA VAL A 33 -9.25 9.01 7.42
C VAL A 33 -10.46 9.81 7.90
N GLY A 34 -10.69 11.02 7.38
CA GLY A 34 -11.76 11.91 7.83
C GLY A 34 -13.18 11.36 7.64
N GLY A 35 -13.37 10.38 6.75
CA GLY A 35 -14.67 9.73 6.53
C GLY A 35 -14.99 8.57 7.48
N ILE A 36 -14.06 8.19 8.37
CA ILE A 36 -14.26 7.07 9.30
C ILE A 36 -15.10 7.54 10.50
N GLY A 37 -16.30 6.97 10.64
CA GLY A 37 -17.17 7.15 11.80
C GLY A 37 -16.70 6.35 13.02
N ASP A 38 -17.02 6.88 14.20
CA ASP A 38 -16.62 6.35 15.52
C ASP A 38 -15.14 5.94 15.62
N PRO A 39 -14.19 6.81 15.21
CA PRO A 39 -12.80 6.43 15.10
C PRO A 39 -12.14 6.23 16.46
N VAL A 40 -11.48 5.09 16.63
CA VAL A 40 -10.55 4.83 17.74
C VAL A 40 -9.14 4.79 17.16
N ALA A 41 -8.36 5.83 17.47
CA ALA A 41 -6.97 5.94 17.02
C ALA A 41 -6.00 5.39 18.07
N LEU A 42 -4.94 4.74 17.58
CA LEU A 42 -3.84 4.20 18.37
C LEU A 42 -2.50 4.55 17.69
N PRO A 43 -1.60 5.30 18.33
CA PRO A 43 -0.27 5.57 17.80
C PRO A 43 0.49 4.28 17.48
N TYR A 44 1.29 4.26 16.42
CA TYR A 44 2.14 3.10 16.10
C TYR A 44 3.15 2.79 17.21
N ALA A 45 3.66 3.82 17.90
CA ALA A 45 4.58 3.65 19.03
C ALA A 45 3.99 2.82 20.19
N ASP A 46 2.67 2.74 20.30
CA ASP A 46 1.98 1.97 21.34
C ASP A 46 1.71 0.51 20.91
N ILE A 47 1.99 0.15 19.65
CA ILE A 47 1.76 -1.18 19.10
C ILE A 47 3.06 -1.98 19.17
N PRO A 48 3.11 -3.11 19.90
CA PRO A 48 4.32 -3.93 20.02
C PRO A 48 4.90 -4.30 18.65
N GLY A 49 6.19 -4.05 18.45
CA GLY A 49 6.91 -4.42 17.22
C GLY A 49 6.61 -3.55 16.00
N MET A 50 5.65 -2.62 16.08
CA MET A 50 5.36 -1.69 15.00
C MET A 50 6.49 -0.68 14.85
N VAL A 51 6.96 -0.53 13.62
CA VAL A 51 7.94 0.50 13.28
C VAL A 51 7.21 1.78 12.88
N CYS A 52 7.76 2.90 13.32
CA CYS A 52 7.38 4.22 12.84
C CYS A 52 8.26 4.58 11.64
N GLY A 53 7.64 5.04 10.54
CA GLY A 53 8.40 5.66 9.46
C GLY A 53 8.98 7.02 9.88
N GLY A 54 9.89 7.56 9.09
CA GLY A 54 10.39 8.94 9.21
C GLY A 54 9.86 9.88 8.12
N VAL A 55 9.11 9.36 7.14
CA VAL A 55 8.66 10.13 5.97
C VAL A 55 7.52 11.08 6.33
N GLU A 56 7.63 12.33 5.86
CA GLU A 56 6.63 13.37 6.05
C GLU A 56 5.28 13.00 5.40
N GLY A 57 4.16 13.46 5.98
CA GLY A 57 2.81 13.12 5.50
C GLY A 57 2.23 11.82 6.04
N HIS A 58 2.94 11.10 6.92
CA HIS A 58 2.49 9.86 7.58
C HIS A 58 2.11 10.11 9.06
N PRO A 59 0.82 10.10 9.45
CA PRO A 59 0.40 10.36 10.83
C PRO A 59 0.79 9.26 11.84
N GLN A 60 1.27 8.11 11.36
CA GLN A 60 1.81 6.98 12.14
C GLN A 60 0.86 6.48 13.23
N ARG A 61 -0.37 6.18 12.83
CA ARG A 61 -1.41 5.66 13.73
C ARG A 61 -2.29 4.64 13.04
N LEU A 62 -2.79 3.68 13.82
CA LEU A 62 -3.84 2.77 13.41
C LEU A 62 -5.18 3.35 13.85
N VAL A 63 -6.14 3.46 12.93
CA VAL A 63 -7.50 3.93 13.21
C VAL A 63 -8.47 2.79 12.94
N ALA A 64 -9.18 2.35 13.98
CA ALA A 64 -10.31 1.44 13.84
C ALA A 64 -11.62 2.25 13.82
N GLY A 65 -12.59 1.87 13.00
CA GLY A 65 -13.89 2.54 12.97
C GLY A 65 -14.81 1.98 11.90
N VAL A 66 -15.78 2.78 11.45
CA VAL A 66 -16.77 2.38 10.45
C VAL A 66 -16.76 3.35 9.27
N LEU A 67 -16.56 2.84 8.05
CA LEU A 67 -16.63 3.62 6.82
C LEU A 67 -17.77 3.08 5.96
N ALA A 68 -18.78 3.92 5.66
CA ALA A 68 -19.97 3.53 4.88
C ALA A 68 -20.64 2.23 5.39
N GLY A 69 -20.72 2.06 6.72
CA GLY A 69 -21.29 0.86 7.36
C GLY A 69 -20.37 -0.37 7.41
N VAL A 70 -19.13 -0.25 6.93
CA VAL A 70 -18.14 -1.34 6.94
C VAL A 70 -17.10 -1.11 8.05
N PRO A 71 -16.82 -2.10 8.91
CA PRO A 71 -15.74 -1.99 9.90
C PRO A 71 -14.38 -1.97 9.20
N VAL A 72 -13.58 -0.93 9.47
CA VAL A 72 -12.27 -0.69 8.85
C VAL A 72 -11.14 -0.59 9.86
N LEU A 73 -9.96 -1.09 9.47
CA LEU A 73 -8.68 -0.82 10.11
C LEU A 73 -7.82 0.00 9.14
N CYS A 74 -7.58 1.26 9.47
CA CYS A 74 -6.83 2.18 8.63
C CYS A 74 -5.44 2.43 9.22
N PHE A 75 -4.41 1.87 8.58
CA PHE A 75 -3.01 2.12 8.85
C PHE A 75 -2.62 3.43 8.20
N CYS A 76 -2.60 4.50 9.00
CA CYS A 76 -2.34 5.87 8.57
C CYS A 76 -0.84 6.07 8.45
N GLY A 77 -0.34 5.75 7.28
CA GLY A 77 1.07 5.79 6.93
C GLY A 77 1.75 4.43 7.01
N ARG A 78 2.93 4.33 6.39
CA ARG A 78 3.71 3.10 6.26
C ARG A 78 5.20 3.34 6.47
N ALA A 79 5.89 2.26 6.79
CA ALA A 79 7.34 2.18 6.71
C ALA A 79 7.78 1.67 5.33
N HIS A 80 8.93 2.13 4.87
CA HIS A 80 9.55 1.74 3.61
C HIS A 80 10.87 1.03 3.84
N TYR A 81 11.24 0.19 2.88
CA TYR A 81 12.49 -0.56 2.94
C TYR A 81 13.73 0.36 2.88
N TYR A 82 13.69 1.45 2.09
CA TYR A 82 14.78 2.42 2.00
C TYR A 82 15.06 3.18 3.31
N GLU A 83 14.13 3.14 4.29
CA GLU A 83 14.33 3.72 5.63
C GLU A 83 15.23 2.82 6.52
N GLY A 84 15.70 1.68 5.99
CA GLY A 84 16.55 0.72 6.70
C GLY A 84 15.78 -0.34 7.49
N HIS A 85 14.46 -0.40 7.32
CA HIS A 85 13.62 -1.41 7.96
C HIS A 85 13.68 -2.76 7.24
N SER A 86 13.59 -3.85 8.00
CA SER A 86 13.43 -5.19 7.42
C SER A 86 12.08 -5.35 6.71
N MET A 87 12.00 -6.27 5.74
CA MET A 87 10.72 -6.60 5.09
C MET A 87 9.65 -7.09 6.07
N ASP A 88 10.04 -7.77 7.16
CA ASP A 88 9.11 -8.17 8.22
C ASP A 88 8.47 -6.97 8.91
N ALA A 89 9.27 -5.95 9.22
CA ALA A 89 8.78 -4.71 9.82
C ALA A 89 7.88 -3.93 8.85
N VAL A 90 8.29 -3.77 7.59
CA VAL A 90 7.51 -3.10 6.53
C VAL A 90 6.14 -3.76 6.35
N THR A 91 6.08 -5.09 6.42
CA THR A 91 4.85 -5.85 6.16
C THR A 91 4.08 -6.26 7.41
N LEU A 92 4.51 -5.81 8.59
CA LEU A 92 3.79 -6.03 9.85
C LEU A 92 2.33 -5.56 9.82
N PRO A 93 1.98 -4.37 9.29
CA PRO A 93 0.59 -3.92 9.22
C PRO A 93 -0.36 -4.96 8.62
N VAL A 94 0.11 -5.67 7.59
CA VAL A 94 -0.66 -6.71 6.90
C VAL A 94 -0.87 -7.95 7.77
N ARG A 95 0.18 -8.37 8.50
CA ARG A 95 0.10 -9.50 9.44
C ARG A 95 -0.85 -9.19 10.60
N LEU A 96 -0.78 -7.97 11.14
CA LEU A 96 -1.70 -7.49 12.17
C LEU A 96 -3.14 -7.50 11.66
N ALA A 97 -3.40 -6.89 10.50
CA ALA A 97 -4.72 -6.88 9.89
C ALA A 97 -5.32 -8.29 9.75
N ALA A 98 -4.54 -9.24 9.22
CA ALA A 98 -4.96 -10.63 9.11
C ALA A 98 -5.26 -11.27 10.48
N GLY A 99 -4.38 -11.08 11.46
CA GLY A 99 -4.56 -11.60 12.83
C GLY A 99 -5.79 -11.06 13.56
N LEU A 100 -6.22 -9.83 13.24
CA LEU A 100 -7.46 -9.22 13.73
C LEU A 100 -8.72 -9.74 13.00
N GLY A 101 -8.57 -10.52 11.93
CA GLY A 101 -9.66 -11.11 11.16
C GLY A 101 -10.00 -10.36 9.87
N ALA A 102 -9.13 -9.48 9.38
CA ALA A 102 -9.34 -8.86 8.09
C ALA A 102 -9.44 -9.93 6.99
N THR A 103 -10.31 -9.69 6.01
CA THR A 103 -10.47 -10.59 4.84
C THR A 103 -10.11 -9.90 3.53
N ARG A 104 -9.97 -8.58 3.57
CA ARG A 104 -9.68 -7.70 2.44
C ARG A 104 -8.71 -6.62 2.88
N ILE A 105 -7.85 -6.21 1.97
CA ILE A 105 -6.92 -5.11 2.19
C ILE A 105 -6.87 -4.21 0.96
N ILE A 106 -6.91 -2.90 1.20
CA ILE A 106 -6.72 -1.85 0.20
C ILE A 106 -5.33 -1.26 0.45
N LEU A 107 -4.43 -1.41 -0.52
CA LEU A 107 -3.09 -0.86 -0.49
C LEU A 107 -3.05 0.37 -1.39
N THR A 108 -2.72 1.53 -0.83
CA THR A 108 -2.63 2.78 -1.61
C THR A 108 -1.22 3.32 -1.64
N ASN A 109 -0.77 3.94 -2.72
CA ASN A 109 0.55 4.57 -2.78
C ASN A 109 0.55 5.79 -3.71
N SER A 110 1.65 6.53 -3.66
CA SER A 110 2.03 7.49 -4.70
C SER A 110 3.04 6.84 -5.63
N SER A 111 2.94 7.15 -6.92
CA SER A 111 3.77 6.53 -7.96
C SER A 111 4.11 7.48 -9.09
N GLY A 112 5.29 7.26 -9.67
CA GLY A 112 5.69 7.88 -10.93
C GLY A 112 5.12 7.11 -12.12
N SER A 113 4.65 7.83 -13.14
CA SER A 113 4.15 7.22 -14.37
C SER A 113 5.29 6.92 -15.34
N LEU A 114 5.31 5.69 -15.87
CA LEU A 114 6.20 5.25 -16.95
C LEU A 114 5.56 5.44 -18.34
N ARG A 115 4.31 5.94 -18.39
CA ARG A 115 3.47 6.07 -19.59
C ARG A 115 2.99 7.51 -19.71
N VAL A 116 3.18 8.13 -20.88
CA VAL A 116 2.74 9.52 -21.09
C VAL A 116 1.22 9.66 -21.08
N GLU A 117 0.50 8.57 -21.35
CA GLU A 117 -0.95 8.51 -21.35
C GLU A 117 -1.55 8.49 -19.93
N ILE A 118 -0.77 8.03 -18.93
CA ILE A 118 -1.17 7.99 -17.53
C ILE A 118 -0.62 9.23 -16.85
N LYS A 119 -1.48 10.24 -16.68
CA LYS A 119 -1.07 11.59 -16.27
C LYS A 119 -1.00 11.73 -14.76
N PRO A 120 -0.10 12.57 -14.21
CA PRO A 120 -0.19 13.03 -12.84
C PRO A 120 -1.58 13.60 -12.50
N GLY A 121 -2.07 13.31 -11.31
CA GLY A 121 -3.44 13.63 -10.84
C GLY A 121 -4.49 12.57 -11.21
N SER A 122 -4.11 11.51 -11.93
CA SER A 122 -4.97 10.34 -12.16
C SER A 122 -4.73 9.24 -11.11
N PHE A 123 -5.62 8.25 -11.10
CA PHE A 123 -5.42 7.01 -10.35
C PHE A 123 -5.24 5.81 -11.28
N LEU A 124 -4.45 4.85 -10.82
CA LEU A 124 -4.31 3.55 -11.46
C LEU A 124 -4.74 2.44 -10.50
N VAL A 125 -5.64 1.57 -10.96
CA VAL A 125 -5.97 0.32 -10.28
C VAL A 125 -4.88 -0.70 -10.61
N ILE A 126 -4.20 -1.23 -9.60
CA ILE A 126 -3.10 -2.17 -9.84
C ILE A 126 -3.69 -3.51 -10.30
N ARG A 127 -3.43 -3.86 -11.56
CA ARG A 127 -3.79 -5.15 -12.17
C ARG A 127 -2.81 -6.24 -11.74
N ASP A 128 -1.53 -5.90 -11.77
CA ASP A 128 -0.42 -6.81 -11.49
C ASP A 128 0.81 -6.01 -11.01
N HIS A 129 1.86 -6.70 -10.58
CA HIS A 129 3.13 -6.04 -10.22
C HIS A 129 4.37 -6.76 -10.72
N LEU A 130 5.47 -6.00 -10.83
CA LEU A 130 6.83 -6.54 -10.80
C LEU A 130 7.49 -6.15 -9.48
N HIS A 131 7.99 -7.14 -8.74
CA HIS A 131 8.67 -6.93 -7.47
C HIS A 131 10.19 -6.97 -7.68
N LEU A 132 10.80 -5.79 -7.75
CA LEU A 132 12.22 -5.57 -8.07
C LEU A 132 12.97 -4.91 -6.89
N MET A 133 12.59 -5.26 -5.65
CA MET A 133 13.17 -4.66 -4.44
C MET A 133 14.43 -5.39 -3.93
N GLY A 134 14.81 -6.50 -4.55
CA GLY A 134 16.02 -7.27 -4.18
C GLY A 134 15.87 -8.18 -2.95
N GLU A 135 14.77 -8.07 -2.20
CA GLU A 135 14.45 -8.96 -1.07
C GLU A 135 12.96 -9.29 -1.04
N ASN A 136 12.63 -10.56 -0.73
CA ASN A 136 11.25 -11.03 -0.65
C ASN A 136 10.78 -11.13 0.81
N PRO A 137 9.59 -10.61 1.18
CA PRO A 137 9.10 -10.62 2.56
C PRO A 137 8.73 -12.01 3.09
N LEU A 138 8.69 -13.05 2.24
CA LEU A 138 8.44 -14.44 2.63
C LEU A 138 9.73 -15.26 2.73
N ARG A 139 10.90 -14.63 2.62
CA ARG A 139 12.18 -15.32 2.80
C ARG A 139 12.22 -15.98 4.19
N GLY A 140 12.45 -17.30 4.20
CA GLY A 140 12.48 -18.10 5.44
C GLY A 140 11.15 -18.74 5.83
N VAL A 141 10.05 -18.44 5.12
CA VAL A 141 8.76 -19.12 5.31
C VAL A 141 8.77 -20.46 4.58
N VAL A 142 8.29 -21.53 5.23
CA VAL A 142 8.12 -22.85 4.62
C VAL A 142 6.79 -22.90 3.87
N GLY A 143 6.84 -22.89 2.54
CA GLY A 143 5.66 -23.00 1.68
C GLY A 143 5.82 -22.21 0.37
N PHE A 144 4.85 -22.35 -0.54
CA PHE A 144 4.83 -21.63 -1.82
C PHE A 144 3.51 -20.89 -1.98
N THR A 145 3.57 -19.58 -2.17
CA THR A 145 2.38 -18.73 -2.37
C THR A 145 2.19 -18.46 -3.86
N PRO A 146 1.07 -18.88 -4.48
CA PRO A 146 0.77 -18.50 -5.86
C PRO A 146 0.41 -17.01 -5.93
N MET A 147 1.09 -16.29 -6.82
CA MET A 147 0.88 -14.85 -7.04
C MET A 147 -0.03 -14.52 -8.23
N THR A 148 -0.44 -15.51 -9.02
CA THR A 148 -1.46 -15.31 -10.06
C THR A 148 -2.75 -14.78 -9.43
N GLY A 149 -3.23 -13.64 -9.93
CA GLY A 149 -4.40 -12.98 -9.34
C GLY A 149 -4.12 -12.38 -7.96
N ALA A 150 -2.90 -11.90 -7.72
CA ALA A 150 -2.52 -11.22 -6.47
C ALA A 150 -3.44 -10.03 -6.14
N TYR A 151 -3.97 -9.36 -7.17
CA TYR A 151 -4.97 -8.32 -7.05
C TYR A 151 -6.33 -8.90 -7.47
N ASP A 152 -7.31 -8.87 -6.55
CA ASP A 152 -8.59 -9.55 -6.70
C ASP A 152 -9.42 -8.92 -7.82
N ALA A 153 -9.81 -9.73 -8.81
CA ALA A 153 -10.47 -9.26 -10.02
C ALA A 153 -11.81 -8.56 -9.73
N ASP A 154 -12.59 -9.05 -8.76
CA ASP A 154 -13.88 -8.46 -8.40
C ASP A 154 -13.68 -7.08 -7.78
N LEU A 155 -12.71 -6.94 -6.86
CA LEU A 155 -12.38 -5.65 -6.25
C LEU A 155 -11.87 -4.64 -7.28
N ARG A 156 -11.01 -5.06 -8.22
CA ARG A 156 -10.52 -4.18 -9.29
C ARG A 156 -11.66 -3.70 -10.19
N ASN A 157 -12.52 -4.61 -10.64
CA ASN A 157 -13.65 -4.29 -11.51
C ASN A 157 -14.62 -3.33 -10.81
N LEU A 158 -14.89 -3.57 -9.52
CA LEU A 158 -15.70 -2.67 -8.71
C LEU A 158 -15.07 -1.27 -8.63
N ALA A 159 -13.77 -1.16 -8.38
CA ALA A 159 -13.08 0.12 -8.32
C ALA A 159 -13.16 0.89 -9.64
N LEU A 160 -12.92 0.22 -10.78
CA LEU A 160 -13.02 0.83 -12.12
C LEU A 160 -14.44 1.32 -12.43
N VAL A 161 -15.46 0.53 -12.10
CA VAL A 161 -16.87 0.93 -12.30
C VAL A 161 -17.20 2.16 -11.45
N ARG A 162 -16.84 2.15 -10.17
CA ARG A 162 -17.11 3.29 -9.27
C ARG A 162 -16.36 4.54 -9.68
N ALA A 163 -15.11 4.43 -10.12
CA ALA A 163 -14.35 5.55 -10.64
C ALA A 163 -15.05 6.19 -11.85
N LYS A 164 -15.54 5.37 -12.79
CA LYS A 164 -16.30 5.86 -13.95
C LYS A 164 -17.59 6.58 -13.54
N GLU A 165 -18.33 6.05 -12.58
CA GLU A 165 -19.55 6.69 -12.05
C GLU A 165 -19.27 8.03 -11.38
N LEU A 166 -18.09 8.18 -10.76
CA LEU A 166 -17.62 9.43 -10.16
C LEU A 166 -16.99 10.40 -11.18
N GLY A 167 -16.92 10.03 -12.46
CA GLY A 167 -16.28 10.84 -13.49
C GLY A 167 -14.75 10.96 -13.35
N MET A 168 -14.12 10.04 -12.62
CA MET A 168 -12.67 10.03 -12.40
C MET A 168 -11.94 9.36 -13.56
N GLU A 169 -10.81 9.93 -13.97
CA GLU A 169 -9.90 9.30 -14.94
C GLU A 169 -9.10 8.19 -14.22
N VAL A 170 -9.52 6.95 -14.42
CA VAL A 170 -8.89 5.77 -13.82
C VAL A 170 -8.74 4.66 -14.86
N THR A 171 -7.55 4.07 -14.89
CA THR A 171 -7.22 2.88 -15.70
C THR A 171 -6.63 1.79 -14.82
N ASP A 172 -6.40 0.59 -15.36
CA ASP A 172 -5.64 -0.46 -14.69
C ASP A 172 -4.27 -0.73 -15.35
N GLY A 173 -3.29 -1.19 -14.58
CA GLY A 173 -1.95 -1.45 -15.11
C GLY A 173 -1.01 -2.15 -14.15
N VAL A 174 0.26 -2.24 -14.55
CA VAL A 174 1.33 -2.95 -13.83
C VAL A 174 2.14 -1.97 -12.98
N TYR A 175 2.20 -2.23 -11.68
CA TYR A 175 3.01 -1.47 -10.74
C TYR A 175 4.41 -2.09 -10.58
N ILE A 176 5.46 -1.28 -10.69
CA ILE A 176 6.84 -1.68 -10.45
C ILE A 176 7.23 -1.27 -9.03
N GLY A 177 7.55 -2.24 -8.18
CA GLY A 177 8.12 -1.99 -6.85
C GLY A 177 9.64 -2.05 -6.88
N VAL A 178 10.31 -0.92 -6.66
CA VAL A 178 11.78 -0.81 -6.51
C VAL A 178 12.15 -0.39 -5.10
N SER A 179 13.42 -0.55 -4.69
CA SER A 179 13.83 -0.24 -3.31
C SER A 179 13.87 1.25 -3.01
N GLY A 180 14.29 2.10 -3.97
CA GLY A 180 14.68 3.49 -3.68
C GLY A 180 15.96 3.56 -2.83
N PRO A 181 16.27 4.71 -2.20
CA PRO A 181 15.48 5.95 -2.18
C PRO A 181 15.74 6.88 -3.36
N SER A 182 16.78 6.63 -4.18
CA SER A 182 17.00 7.41 -5.39
C SER A 182 15.86 7.18 -6.38
N TYR A 183 15.36 8.25 -6.97
CA TYR A 183 14.50 8.15 -8.16
C TYR A 183 15.26 7.51 -9.32
N GLU A 184 14.50 7.07 -10.32
CA GLU A 184 15.04 6.35 -11.47
C GLU A 184 15.79 7.30 -12.40
N THR A 185 16.88 6.82 -12.97
CA THR A 185 17.47 7.42 -14.18
C THR A 185 16.53 7.23 -15.38
N ALA A 186 16.72 8.04 -16.43
CA ALA A 186 15.95 7.88 -17.67
C ALA A 186 16.14 6.49 -18.32
N ALA A 187 17.33 5.90 -18.19
CA ALA A 187 17.61 4.56 -18.69
C ALA A 187 16.86 3.46 -17.90
N GLU A 188 16.79 3.59 -16.57
CA GLU A 188 16.02 2.69 -15.72
C GLU A 188 14.52 2.81 -15.99
N ALA A 189 13.98 4.04 -16.08
CA ALA A 189 12.57 4.25 -16.42
C ALA A 189 12.20 3.61 -17.77
N GLU A 190 13.03 3.77 -18.80
CA GLU A 190 12.82 3.12 -20.10
C GLU A 190 12.91 1.59 -19.99
N ALA A 191 13.84 1.06 -19.20
CA ALA A 191 13.96 -0.38 -18.96
C ALA A 191 12.70 -0.93 -18.27
N TYR A 192 12.20 -0.29 -17.21
CA TYR A 192 10.99 -0.71 -16.50
C TYR A 192 9.75 -0.64 -17.38
N ARG A 193 9.65 0.39 -18.24
CA ARG A 193 8.58 0.48 -19.25
C ARG A 193 8.63 -0.69 -20.24
N ARG A 194 9.83 -1.07 -20.71
CA ARG A 194 10.02 -2.24 -21.60
C ARG A 194 9.72 -3.57 -20.94
N LEU A 195 9.91 -3.67 -19.61
CA LEU A 195 9.48 -4.82 -18.82
C LEU A 195 7.95 -4.88 -18.62
N GLY A 196 7.21 -3.87 -19.10
CA GLY A 196 5.76 -3.82 -19.05
C GLY A 196 5.21 -3.02 -17.87
N GLY A 197 6.05 -2.26 -17.15
CA GLY A 197 5.60 -1.36 -16.10
C GLY A 197 4.81 -0.17 -16.63
N ASP A 198 3.75 0.19 -15.91
CA ASP A 198 2.92 1.36 -16.21
C ASP A 198 3.14 2.48 -15.20
N VAL A 199 3.32 2.13 -13.92
CA VAL A 199 3.70 3.03 -12.83
C VAL A 199 4.78 2.40 -11.97
N ILE A 200 5.58 3.22 -11.29
CA ILE A 200 6.69 2.80 -10.44
C ILE A 200 6.63 3.48 -9.07
N GLY A 201 6.99 2.74 -8.03
CA GLY A 201 7.09 3.28 -6.68
C GLY A 201 7.93 2.41 -5.76
N MET A 202 8.04 2.85 -4.52
CA MET A 202 9.00 2.30 -3.54
C MET A 202 8.32 1.57 -2.37
N SER A 203 7.08 1.10 -2.57
CA SER A 203 6.28 0.40 -1.56
C SER A 203 5.36 -0.68 -2.17
N THR A 204 4.33 -1.09 -1.43
CA THR A 204 3.16 -1.88 -1.88
C THR A 204 3.42 -3.34 -2.23
N THR A 205 4.42 -3.65 -3.06
CA THR A 205 4.66 -5.03 -3.50
C THR A 205 4.96 -6.02 -2.35
N PRO A 206 5.73 -5.66 -1.30
CA PRO A 206 5.93 -6.57 -0.17
C PRO A 206 4.63 -6.85 0.58
N GLU A 207 3.83 -5.80 0.81
CA GLU A 207 2.54 -5.89 1.50
C GLU A 207 1.55 -6.77 0.72
N ALA A 208 1.50 -6.62 -0.61
CA ALA A 208 0.65 -7.44 -1.48
C ALA A 208 1.06 -8.92 -1.43
N ILE A 209 2.37 -9.23 -1.45
CA ILE A 209 2.89 -10.60 -1.34
C ILE A 209 2.47 -11.23 0.01
N VAL A 210 2.68 -10.51 1.12
CA VAL A 210 2.30 -10.99 2.45
C VAL A 210 0.78 -11.16 2.56
N ALA A 211 0.01 -10.21 2.07
CA ALA A 211 -1.45 -10.27 2.08
C ALA A 211 -1.96 -11.54 1.36
N ARG A 212 -1.37 -11.86 0.21
CA ARG A 212 -1.70 -13.07 -0.55
C ARG A 212 -1.32 -14.35 0.18
N SER A 213 -0.15 -14.39 0.80
CA SER A 213 0.26 -15.55 1.62
C SER A 213 -0.68 -15.80 2.80
N LEU A 214 -1.34 -14.76 3.30
CA LEU A 214 -2.30 -14.81 4.39
C LEU A 214 -3.76 -14.97 3.91
N GLY A 215 -3.99 -15.16 2.61
CA GLY A 215 -5.31 -15.40 2.03
C GLY A 215 -6.21 -14.16 1.93
N LEU A 216 -5.68 -12.95 2.10
CA LEU A 216 -6.44 -11.71 1.92
C LEU A 216 -6.75 -11.46 0.43
N LYS A 217 -7.92 -10.87 0.16
CA LYS A 217 -8.22 -10.25 -1.13
C LYS A 217 -7.61 -8.86 -1.18
N VAL A 218 -6.83 -8.56 -2.20
CA VAL A 218 -6.08 -7.29 -2.30
C VAL A 218 -6.69 -6.41 -3.39
N LEU A 219 -6.91 -5.13 -3.07
CA LEU A 219 -7.08 -4.05 -4.03
C LEU A 219 -5.87 -3.13 -3.93
N GLY A 220 -5.22 -2.83 -5.05
CA GLY A 220 -4.12 -1.87 -5.11
C GLY A 220 -4.54 -0.61 -5.86
N LEU A 221 -4.26 0.56 -5.29
CA LEU A 221 -4.56 1.87 -5.88
C LEU A 221 -3.29 2.74 -5.89
N SER A 222 -2.90 3.21 -7.06
CA SER A 222 -1.75 4.09 -7.27
C SER A 222 -2.27 5.49 -7.56
N ALA A 223 -1.97 6.47 -6.70
CA ALA A 223 -2.08 7.87 -7.05
C ALA A 223 -0.86 8.23 -7.92
N VAL A 224 -1.11 8.72 -9.13
CA VAL A 224 -0.03 9.07 -10.06
C VAL A 224 0.36 10.51 -9.78
N THR A 225 1.54 10.71 -9.22
CA THR A 225 1.97 12.03 -8.72
C THR A 225 2.92 12.75 -9.66
N ASN A 226 3.64 12.01 -10.49
CA ASN A 226 4.65 12.57 -11.39
C ASN A 226 4.86 11.65 -12.60
N TYR A 227 5.58 12.12 -13.60
CA TYR A 227 6.18 11.22 -14.58
C TYR A 227 7.55 10.76 -14.04
N ALA A 228 7.86 9.48 -14.22
CA ALA A 228 9.14 8.92 -13.81
C ALA A 228 10.30 9.54 -14.62
N ALA A 229 11.45 9.69 -13.98
CA ALA A 229 12.69 10.22 -14.57
C ALA A 229 12.55 11.58 -15.30
N ARG A 230 11.66 12.47 -14.85
CA ARG A 230 11.59 13.86 -15.31
C ARG A 230 12.38 14.79 -14.40
N GLU A 231 12.98 15.83 -14.99
CA GLU A 231 13.67 16.88 -14.25
C GLU A 231 12.71 17.65 -13.33
N GLY A 232 13.18 18.00 -12.13
CA GLY A 232 12.46 18.85 -11.19
C GLY A 232 11.41 18.14 -10.32
N GLU A 233 11.40 16.80 -10.29
CA GLU A 233 10.56 16.04 -9.35
C GLU A 233 11.31 15.77 -8.04
N ASP A 234 10.67 16.05 -6.91
CA ASP A 234 11.18 15.79 -5.56
C ASP A 234 10.05 15.30 -4.63
N HIS A 235 10.34 15.08 -3.35
CA HIS A 235 9.35 14.57 -2.41
C HIS A 235 8.21 15.56 -2.15
N ASP A 236 8.52 16.86 -2.16
CA ASP A 236 7.55 17.91 -1.87
C ASP A 236 6.53 18.03 -3.01
N THR A 237 6.98 17.89 -4.28
CA THR A 237 6.06 17.86 -5.43
C THR A 237 5.15 16.63 -5.41
N VAL A 238 5.62 15.50 -4.89
CA VAL A 238 4.82 14.27 -4.74
C VAL A 238 3.72 14.46 -3.69
N LEU A 239 4.04 15.05 -2.53
CA LEU A 239 3.05 15.30 -1.48
C LEU A 239 1.96 16.25 -1.94
N ALA A 240 2.33 17.37 -2.57
CA ALA A 240 1.38 18.40 -3.02
C ALA A 240 0.39 17.91 -4.09
N ARG A 241 0.72 16.86 -4.85
CA ARG A 241 -0.14 16.31 -5.92
C ARG A 241 -0.96 15.10 -5.48
N ALA A 242 -0.68 14.55 -4.31
CA ALA A 242 -1.39 13.40 -3.75
C ALA A 242 -2.63 13.79 -2.93
N GLU A 243 -2.67 15.03 -2.42
CA GLU A 243 -3.84 15.65 -1.78
C GLU A 243 -4.97 15.97 -2.77
#